data_AF-A0A2V6MP10-F1
#
_entry.id   AF-A0A2V6MP10-F1
#
_cell.length_a   1.000
_cell.length_b   1.000
_cell.length_c   1.000
_cell.angle_alpha   90.00
_cell.angle_beta   90.00
_cell.angle_gamma   90.00
#
_symmetry.space_group_name_H-M   'P 1'
#
loop_
_entity.id
_entity.type
_entity.pdbx_description
1 polymer ?
#
loop_
_entity_poly.entity_id
_entity_poly.type
_entity_poly.pdbx_seq_one_letter_code
_entity_poly.pdbx_strand_id
1 'polypeptide(L)'
;FSAEIEKVTSGFTLNAADRAALATGQTITFRAGPGGPVTIRLVTNFPDYVAAPRPDFPANVVSSNPFGLVIHGNSLDVVDASFNLIAEVNAHSGASSTLVKFANVPNTTQVGPPTVDPVPDSIHFFGKDLLVTYLTGFPFGPGAARVQLVDATTGNNQPFITGLTAAIDVLSLSARGNTTPQFLVLEFGGAGLSQPGQLLRFSSPMATPSIISPCLITPTSMALDERNGALFITEIGTGNLIRLQL
;
A
#
# COMPACT_ATOMS: atom_id res chain seq x y z
N PHE A 1 -18.09 2.49 -1.52
CA PHE A 1 -18.07 3.91 -1.95
C PHE A 1 -19.30 4.20 -2.79
N SER A 2 -19.95 5.35 -2.60
CA SER A 2 -21.13 5.76 -3.38
C SER A 2 -20.76 6.92 -4.29
N ALA A 3 -20.66 6.66 -5.60
CA ALA A 3 -20.37 7.67 -6.60
C ALA A 3 -21.39 8.83 -6.59
N GLU A 4 -22.62 8.55 -6.15
CA GLU A 4 -23.66 9.57 -6.05
C GLU A 4 -23.39 10.58 -4.94
N ILE A 5 -22.82 10.15 -3.80
CA ILE A 5 -22.46 11.06 -2.69
C ILE A 5 -21.27 11.94 -3.11
N GLU A 6 -20.28 11.38 -3.80
CA GLU A 6 -19.09 12.12 -4.23
C GLU A 6 -19.42 13.24 -5.24
N LYS A 7 -20.36 13.03 -6.15
CA LYS A 7 -20.79 14.04 -7.14
C LYS A 7 -21.39 15.30 -6.52
N VAL A 8 -21.99 15.18 -5.33
CA VAL A 8 -22.75 16.27 -4.68
C VAL A 8 -22.08 16.82 -3.43
N THR A 9 -20.99 16.19 -2.98
CA THR A 9 -20.21 16.61 -1.82
C THR A 9 -19.23 17.71 -2.21
N SER A 10 -19.38 18.90 -1.64
CA SER A 10 -18.48 20.05 -1.89
C SER A 10 -17.12 19.96 -1.18
N GLY A 11 -16.76 18.79 -0.64
CA GLY A 11 -15.63 18.59 0.25
C GLY A 11 -15.89 19.06 1.69
N PHE A 12 -15.03 18.65 2.61
CA PHE A 12 -15.01 19.09 4.01
C PHE A 12 -13.55 19.17 4.50
N THR A 13 -13.30 19.91 5.58
CA THR A 13 -11.98 20.01 6.19
C THR A 13 -12.09 19.73 7.67
N LEU A 14 -11.29 18.78 8.18
CA LEU A 14 -11.19 18.49 9.60
C LEU A 14 -10.30 19.55 10.27
N ASN A 15 -10.84 20.33 11.18
CA ASN A 15 -10.06 21.23 12.03
C ASN A 15 -9.46 20.48 13.25
N ALA A 16 -8.71 21.19 14.10
CA ALA A 16 -8.08 20.56 15.27
C ALA A 16 -9.09 20.02 16.29
N ALA A 17 -10.22 20.70 16.51
CA ALA A 17 -11.28 20.24 17.40
C ALA A 17 -11.99 18.99 16.83
N ASP A 18 -12.22 18.94 15.51
CA ASP A 18 -12.79 17.77 14.85
C ASP A 18 -11.89 16.54 15.03
N ARG A 19 -10.57 16.70 14.85
CA ARG A 19 -9.60 15.63 15.07
C ARG A 19 -9.57 15.18 16.53
N ALA A 20 -9.62 16.11 17.49
CA ALA A 20 -9.69 15.77 18.91
C ALA A 20 -10.99 15.04 19.28
N ALA A 21 -12.13 15.44 18.69
CA ALA A 21 -13.41 14.77 18.84
C ALA A 21 -13.36 13.33 18.31
N LEU A 22 -12.84 13.14 17.10
CA LEU A 22 -12.63 11.81 16.50
C LEU A 22 -11.70 10.93 17.34
N ALA A 23 -10.59 11.49 17.84
CA ALA A 23 -9.63 10.78 18.68
C ALA A 23 -10.23 10.31 20.03
N THR A 24 -11.30 10.94 20.49
CA THR A 24 -12.04 10.53 21.70
C THR A 24 -13.24 9.62 21.40
N GLY A 25 -13.35 9.13 20.16
CA GLY A 25 -14.40 8.21 19.71
C GLY A 25 -15.71 8.89 19.30
N GLN A 26 -15.75 10.22 19.23
CA GLN A 26 -16.95 10.92 18.77
C GLN A 26 -17.13 10.73 17.26
N THR A 27 -18.39 10.78 16.84
CA THR A 27 -18.78 10.85 15.44
C THR A 27 -19.14 12.29 15.11
N ILE A 28 -18.58 12.82 14.04
CA ILE A 28 -18.80 14.20 13.61
C ILE A 28 -19.67 14.22 12.36
N THR A 29 -20.53 15.23 12.24
CA THR A 29 -21.43 15.39 11.09
C THR A 29 -21.19 16.75 10.46
N PHE A 30 -20.91 16.74 9.16
CA PHE A 30 -20.75 17.94 8.34
C PHE A 30 -21.95 18.14 7.44
N ARG A 31 -22.27 19.39 7.11
CA ARG A 31 -23.13 19.68 5.96
C ARG A 31 -22.28 19.69 4.71
N ALA A 32 -22.42 18.68 3.86
CA ALA A 32 -21.59 18.49 2.67
C ALA A 32 -22.28 19.02 1.40
N GLY A 33 -22.88 20.22 1.47
CA GLY A 33 -23.60 20.81 0.34
C GLY A 33 -24.99 20.19 0.08
N PRO A 34 -25.48 20.22 -1.18
CA PRO A 34 -26.82 19.74 -1.54
C PRO A 34 -27.05 18.24 -1.29
N GLY A 35 -25.96 17.46 -1.18
CA GLY A 35 -25.99 16.02 -0.92
C GLY A 35 -26.43 15.62 0.50
N GLY A 36 -26.66 16.59 1.39
CA GLY A 36 -27.04 16.34 2.77
C GLY A 36 -25.84 16.19 3.71
N PRO A 37 -26.08 15.73 4.94
CA PRO A 37 -25.02 15.59 5.92
C PRO A 37 -24.08 14.42 5.60
N VAL A 38 -22.78 14.61 5.81
CA VAL A 38 -21.77 13.55 5.81
C VAL A 38 -21.33 13.28 7.24
N THR A 39 -21.38 12.02 7.62
CA THR A 39 -20.99 11.56 8.95
C THR A 39 -19.62 10.88 8.89
N ILE A 40 -18.72 11.27 9.79
CA ILE A 40 -17.36 10.73 9.87
C ILE A 40 -17.13 10.17 11.26
N ARG A 41 -16.58 8.97 11.32
CA ARG A 41 -16.17 8.29 12.54
C ARG A 41 -14.74 7.77 12.35
N LEU A 42 -13.92 7.90 13.38
CA LEU A 42 -12.63 7.22 13.44
C LEU A 42 -12.89 5.72 13.64
N VAL A 43 -12.45 4.91 12.67
CA VAL A 43 -12.65 3.45 12.74
C VAL A 43 -11.67 2.85 13.73
N THR A 44 -10.38 3.08 13.55
CA THR A 44 -9.34 2.61 14.48
C THR A 44 -8.30 3.71 14.67
N ASN A 45 -7.62 3.68 15.82
CA ASN A 45 -6.52 4.58 16.13
C ASN A 45 -5.26 3.74 16.36
N PHE A 46 -4.41 3.63 15.35
CA PHE A 46 -3.14 2.90 15.46
C PHE A 46 -2.19 3.63 16.42
N PRO A 47 -1.27 2.92 17.11
CA PRO A 47 -0.25 3.55 17.91
C PRO A 47 0.62 4.48 17.06
N ASP A 48 0.84 5.73 17.48
CA ASP A 48 1.72 6.67 16.77
C ASP A 48 3.14 6.11 16.58
N TYR A 49 3.61 5.34 17.57
CA TYR A 49 4.92 4.70 17.57
C TYR A 49 4.97 3.49 18.49
N VAL A 50 5.99 2.66 18.32
CA VAL A 50 6.39 1.59 19.25
C VAL A 50 7.84 1.78 19.70
N ALA A 51 8.16 1.31 20.91
CA ALA A 51 9.53 1.32 21.40
C ALA A 51 10.41 0.39 20.57
N ALA A 52 11.59 0.87 20.18
CA ALA A 52 12.57 0.12 19.39
C ALA A 52 14.00 0.45 19.88
N PRO A 53 14.31 0.19 21.16
CA PRO A 53 15.56 0.61 21.79
C PRO A 53 16.79 0.07 21.04
N ARG A 54 17.80 0.92 20.88
CA ARG A 54 19.13 0.54 20.37
C ARG A 54 20.18 0.63 21.48
N PRO A 55 21.31 -0.09 21.40
CA PRO A 55 22.36 -0.02 22.42
C PRO A 55 22.88 1.40 22.68
N ASP A 56 22.96 2.24 21.65
CA ASP A 56 23.39 3.63 21.68
C ASP A 56 22.24 4.63 21.90
N PHE A 57 20.99 4.18 21.73
CA PHE A 57 19.81 5.03 21.88
C PHE A 57 18.63 4.24 22.48
N PRO A 58 18.59 4.09 23.82
CA PRO A 58 17.54 3.31 24.50
C PRO A 58 16.13 3.90 24.36
N ALA A 59 16.02 5.21 24.13
CA ALA A 59 14.74 5.89 23.91
C ALA A 59 14.27 5.84 22.44
N ASN A 60 14.94 5.05 21.58
CA ASN A 60 14.59 4.96 20.17
C ASN A 60 13.17 4.38 19.98
N VAL A 61 12.47 4.91 18.98
CA VAL A 61 11.11 4.51 18.60
C VAL A 61 11.04 4.31 17.09
N VAL A 62 10.04 3.54 16.67
CA VAL A 62 9.60 3.48 15.27
C VAL A 62 8.21 4.07 15.21
N SER A 63 8.00 5.05 14.34
CA SER A 63 6.67 5.63 14.10
C SER A 63 5.85 4.71 13.19
N SER A 64 4.53 4.70 13.38
CA SER A 64 3.60 4.02 12.47
C SER A 64 3.58 4.73 11.11
N ASN A 65 3.44 3.96 10.03
CA ASN A 65 3.28 4.48 8.68
C ASN A 65 2.29 3.61 7.89
N PRO A 66 0.97 3.69 8.16
CA PRO A 66 -0.04 3.00 7.38
C PRO A 66 -0.05 3.55 5.94
N PHE A 67 0.14 2.67 4.94
CA PHE A 67 0.36 3.10 3.56
C PHE A 67 -0.72 2.63 2.58
N GLY A 68 -1.25 1.41 2.79
CA GLY A 68 -2.26 0.80 1.92
C GLY A 68 -3.30 0.03 2.72
N LEU A 69 -4.51 -0.12 2.16
CA LEU A 69 -5.56 -0.92 2.76
C LEU A 69 -6.46 -1.60 1.73
N VAL A 70 -7.06 -2.71 2.13
CA VAL A 70 -8.20 -3.34 1.46
C VAL A 70 -9.36 -3.50 2.42
N ILE A 71 -10.57 -3.58 1.87
CA ILE A 71 -11.82 -3.73 2.64
C ILE A 71 -12.51 -5.01 2.19
N HIS A 72 -12.96 -5.82 3.14
CA HIS A 72 -13.73 -7.04 2.90
C HIS A 72 -14.80 -7.24 3.97
N GLY A 73 -16.07 -7.18 3.54
CA GLY A 73 -17.20 -7.27 4.47
C GLY A 73 -17.13 -6.21 5.57
N ASN A 74 -16.95 -6.65 6.81
CA ASN A 74 -16.85 -5.79 8.00
C ASN A 74 -15.42 -5.73 8.57
N SER A 75 -14.41 -6.06 7.75
CA SER A 75 -12.99 -6.01 8.11
C SER A 75 -12.20 -5.15 7.11
N LEU A 76 -11.10 -4.58 7.59
CA LEU A 76 -10.07 -3.92 6.79
C LEU A 76 -8.73 -4.57 7.08
N ASP A 77 -7.94 -4.82 6.06
CA ASP A 77 -6.52 -5.14 6.20
C ASP A 77 -5.70 -3.92 5.81
N VAL A 78 -4.79 -3.49 6.69
CA VAL A 78 -3.98 -2.29 6.52
C VAL A 78 -2.51 -2.65 6.61
N VAL A 79 -1.73 -2.33 5.58
CA VAL A 79 -0.27 -2.43 5.65
C VAL A 79 0.30 -1.21 6.37
N ASP A 80 1.18 -1.47 7.34
CA ASP A 80 2.01 -0.44 7.97
C ASP A 80 3.46 -0.67 7.55
N ALA A 81 3.96 0.27 6.74
CA ALA A 81 5.26 0.21 6.10
C ALA A 81 6.40 0.27 7.13
N SER A 82 6.25 1.07 8.19
CA SER A 82 7.28 1.22 9.21
C SER A 82 7.20 0.14 10.29
N PHE A 83 5.98 -0.35 10.59
CA PHE A 83 5.82 -1.52 11.45
C PHE A 83 5.98 -2.84 10.71
N ASN A 84 6.24 -2.87 9.40
CA ASN A 84 6.48 -4.10 8.65
C ASN A 84 5.39 -5.16 8.89
N LEU A 85 4.11 -4.78 8.89
CA LEU A 85 3.00 -5.69 9.22
C LEU A 85 1.75 -5.42 8.39
N ILE A 86 0.83 -6.40 8.42
CA ILE A 86 -0.59 -6.19 8.10
C ILE A 86 -1.38 -6.20 9.42
N ALA A 87 -2.18 -5.16 9.64
CA ALA A 87 -3.17 -5.11 10.71
C ALA A 87 -4.55 -5.45 10.15
N GLU A 88 -5.23 -6.41 10.77
CA GLU A 88 -6.66 -6.67 10.55
C GLU A 88 -7.46 -5.79 11.51
N VAL A 89 -8.47 -5.09 11.00
CA VAL A 89 -9.30 -4.14 11.73
C VAL A 89 -10.77 -4.50 11.53
N ASN A 90 -11.51 -4.66 12.63
CA ASN A 90 -12.97 -4.73 12.55
C ASN A 90 -13.53 -3.35 12.23
N ALA A 91 -14.18 -3.20 11.08
CA ALA A 91 -14.71 -1.92 10.60
C ALA A 91 -15.78 -1.32 11.51
N HIS A 92 -16.49 -2.16 12.28
CA HIS A 92 -17.53 -1.71 13.19
C HIS A 92 -16.97 -1.29 14.55
N SER A 93 -16.30 -2.22 15.25
CA SER A 93 -15.80 -1.99 16.61
C SER A 93 -14.49 -1.20 16.66
N GLY A 94 -13.74 -1.17 15.56
CA GLY A 94 -12.41 -0.55 15.52
C GLY A 94 -11.29 -1.39 16.13
N ALA A 95 -11.62 -2.57 16.68
CA ALA A 95 -10.62 -3.47 17.25
C ALA A 95 -9.64 -3.92 16.16
N SER A 96 -8.35 -3.87 16.47
CA SER A 96 -7.28 -4.25 15.54
C SER A 96 -6.37 -5.32 16.13
N SER A 97 -5.90 -6.23 15.28
CA SER A 97 -4.87 -7.22 15.58
C SER A 97 -3.86 -7.32 14.44
N THR A 98 -2.65 -7.83 14.73
CA THR A 98 -1.67 -8.13 13.68
C THR A 98 -2.04 -9.44 12.98
N LEU A 99 -2.30 -9.39 11.67
CA LEU A 99 -2.46 -10.58 10.83
C LEU A 99 -1.09 -11.23 10.54
N VAL A 100 -0.11 -10.41 10.16
CA VAL A 100 1.25 -10.86 9.90
C VAL A 100 2.26 -9.76 10.22
N LYS A 101 3.40 -10.15 10.80
CA LYS A 101 4.61 -9.34 10.88
C LYS A 101 5.64 -9.93 9.93
N PHE A 102 6.13 -9.12 9.01
CA PHE A 102 7.10 -9.56 8.01
C PHE A 102 8.51 -9.55 8.58
N ALA A 103 9.28 -10.58 8.24
CA ALA A 103 10.70 -10.65 8.59
C ALA A 103 11.54 -9.74 7.69
N ASN A 104 12.67 -9.26 8.22
CA ASN A 104 13.66 -8.53 7.45
C ASN A 104 14.17 -9.38 6.29
N VAL A 105 14.56 -8.69 5.21
CA VAL A 105 15.05 -9.30 3.97
C VAL A 105 16.56 -9.13 3.87
N PRO A 106 17.29 -9.99 3.15
CA PRO A 106 18.72 -9.80 2.92
C PRO A 106 19.00 -8.43 2.31
N ASN A 107 20.00 -7.73 2.84
CA ASN A 107 20.49 -6.50 2.22
C ASN A 107 21.31 -6.87 0.99
N THR A 108 20.83 -6.51 -0.20
CA THR A 108 21.56 -6.73 -1.46
C THR A 108 22.49 -5.57 -1.80
N THR A 109 22.51 -4.52 -0.97
CA THR A 109 23.47 -3.42 -1.07
C THR A 109 24.73 -3.75 -0.27
N GLN A 110 25.85 -3.12 -0.62
CA GLN A 110 27.09 -3.22 0.15
C GLN A 110 27.14 -2.20 1.32
N VAL A 111 26.01 -1.60 1.67
CA VAL A 111 25.92 -0.48 2.61
C VAL A 111 24.94 -0.80 3.72
N GLY A 112 25.38 -0.64 4.97
CA GLY A 112 24.53 -0.84 6.14
C GLY A 112 24.50 -2.29 6.67
N PRO A 113 23.47 -2.65 7.46
CA PRO A 113 23.36 -3.96 8.10
C PRO A 113 23.11 -5.09 7.08
N PRO A 114 23.33 -6.37 7.45
CA PRO A 114 23.16 -7.50 6.53
C PRO A 114 21.71 -7.78 6.11
N THR A 115 20.73 -7.16 6.78
CA THR A 115 19.32 -7.23 6.44
C THR A 115 18.68 -5.84 6.45
N VAL A 116 17.62 -5.66 5.68
CA VAL A 116 16.81 -4.43 5.64
C VAL A 116 15.35 -4.75 5.91
N ASP A 117 14.61 -3.73 6.32
CA ASP A 117 13.17 -3.83 6.52
C ASP A 117 12.45 -4.11 5.19
N PRO A 118 11.36 -4.91 5.19
CA PRO A 118 10.59 -5.22 3.99
C PRO A 118 9.77 -4.03 3.46
N VAL A 119 9.31 -3.13 4.34
CA VAL A 119 8.53 -1.92 3.99
C VAL A 119 7.31 -2.25 3.11
N PRO A 120 6.24 -2.84 3.68
CA PRO A 120 5.03 -3.17 2.94
C PRO A 120 4.20 -1.92 2.62
N ASP A 121 4.05 -1.60 1.34
CA ASP A 121 3.41 -0.35 0.90
C ASP A 121 2.04 -0.56 0.26
N SER A 122 1.83 -1.61 -0.54
CA SER A 122 0.50 -1.91 -1.09
C SER A 122 -0.05 -3.26 -0.67
N ILE A 123 -1.36 -3.39 -0.78
CA ILE A 123 -2.13 -4.59 -0.45
C ILE A 123 -3.32 -4.68 -1.40
N HIS A 124 -3.49 -5.82 -2.05
CA HIS A 124 -4.61 -6.09 -2.97
C HIS A 124 -5.08 -7.54 -2.85
N PHE A 125 -6.39 -7.78 -3.01
CA PHE A 125 -6.90 -9.14 -3.05
C PHE A 125 -6.46 -9.89 -4.31
N PHE A 126 -6.14 -11.17 -4.14
CA PHE A 126 -5.91 -12.13 -5.20
C PHE A 126 -6.52 -13.48 -4.82
N GLY A 127 -7.77 -13.71 -5.21
CA GLY A 127 -8.54 -14.87 -4.78
C GLY A 127 -8.77 -14.85 -3.26
N LYS A 128 -8.28 -15.88 -2.55
CA LYS A 128 -8.33 -15.96 -1.08
C LYS A 128 -7.13 -15.33 -0.38
N ASP A 129 -6.14 -14.92 -1.17
CA ASP A 129 -4.86 -14.41 -0.70
C ASP A 129 -4.78 -12.90 -0.95
N LEU A 130 -3.72 -12.29 -0.45
CA LEU A 130 -3.36 -10.89 -0.63
C LEU A 130 -2.03 -10.81 -1.37
N LEU A 131 -1.91 -9.86 -2.29
CA LEU A 131 -0.65 -9.42 -2.87
C LEU A 131 -0.16 -8.22 -2.09
N VAL A 132 1.07 -8.31 -1.55
CA VAL A 132 1.69 -7.23 -0.77
C VAL A 132 3.05 -6.90 -1.34
N THR A 133 3.31 -5.65 -1.69
CA THR A 133 4.63 -5.21 -2.17
C THR A 133 5.60 -5.03 -1.02
N TYR A 134 6.88 -5.29 -1.26
CA TYR A 134 7.99 -4.87 -0.42
C TYR A 134 8.78 -3.80 -1.18
N LEU A 135 8.73 -2.55 -0.71
CA LEU A 135 9.57 -1.48 -1.25
C LEU A 135 11.02 -1.63 -0.78
N THR A 136 11.20 -2.18 0.42
CA THR A 136 12.45 -2.31 1.19
C THR A 136 13.07 -1.00 1.69
N GLY A 137 13.88 -1.08 2.74
CA GLY A 137 14.61 0.07 3.29
C GLY A 137 15.61 0.67 2.29
N PHE A 138 15.71 2.00 2.26
CA PHE A 138 16.69 2.71 1.42
C PHE A 138 18.13 2.48 1.91
N PRO A 139 19.13 2.35 1.01
CA PRO A 139 19.04 2.41 -0.45
C PRO A 139 18.39 1.18 -1.09
N PHE A 140 17.53 1.40 -2.08
CA PHE A 140 16.86 0.31 -2.80
C PHE A 140 17.88 -0.56 -3.54
N GLY A 141 18.04 -1.79 -3.07
CA GLY A 141 18.97 -2.77 -3.62
C GLY A 141 18.35 -3.57 -4.77
N PRO A 142 19.05 -3.75 -5.91
CA PRO A 142 18.58 -4.63 -6.97
C PRO A 142 18.21 -6.02 -6.43
N GLY A 143 17.04 -6.53 -6.81
CA GLY A 143 16.55 -7.86 -6.43
C GLY A 143 16.04 -8.00 -4.99
N ALA A 144 16.11 -6.96 -4.15
CA ALA A 144 15.64 -7.03 -2.77
C ALA A 144 14.11 -6.90 -2.65
N ALA A 145 13.51 -6.07 -3.50
CA ALA A 145 12.07 -5.86 -3.55
C ALA A 145 11.35 -7.05 -4.18
N ARG A 146 10.07 -7.21 -3.83
CA ARG A 146 9.22 -8.31 -4.28
C ARG A 146 7.75 -8.05 -4.02
N VAL A 147 6.90 -8.86 -4.62
CA VAL A 147 5.51 -9.07 -4.18
C VAL A 147 5.46 -10.35 -3.35
N GLN A 148 4.83 -10.29 -2.18
CA GLN A 148 4.46 -11.43 -1.36
C GLN A 148 3.04 -11.89 -1.70
N LEU A 149 2.83 -13.21 -1.64
CA LEU A 149 1.50 -13.79 -1.52
C LEU A 149 1.27 -14.10 -0.05
N VAL A 150 0.21 -13.54 0.52
CA VAL A 150 -0.14 -13.68 1.94
C VAL A 150 -1.52 -14.32 2.03
N ASP A 151 -1.65 -15.41 2.78
CA ASP A 151 -2.95 -16.00 3.07
C ASP A 151 -3.75 -15.05 3.98
N ALA A 152 -4.90 -14.59 3.49
CA ALA A 152 -5.69 -13.52 4.13
C ALA A 152 -6.30 -13.93 5.48
N THR A 153 -6.26 -15.22 5.83
CA THR A 153 -6.82 -15.72 7.10
C THR A 153 -5.74 -16.05 8.11
N THR A 154 -4.62 -16.64 7.66
CA THR A 154 -3.58 -17.17 8.54
C THR A 154 -2.35 -16.27 8.62
N GLY A 155 -2.18 -15.32 7.70
CA GLY A 155 -0.98 -14.47 7.61
C GLY A 155 0.26 -15.21 7.09
N ASN A 156 0.15 -16.50 6.76
CA ASN A 156 1.22 -17.25 6.12
C ASN A 156 1.59 -16.59 4.80
N ASN A 157 2.88 -16.35 4.59
CA ASN A 157 3.35 -15.58 3.44
C ASN A 157 4.57 -16.22 2.78
N GLN A 158 4.69 -15.97 1.48
CA GLN A 158 5.81 -16.43 0.66
C GLN A 158 6.06 -15.48 -0.52
N PRO A 159 7.31 -15.39 -1.01
CA PRO A 159 7.61 -14.60 -2.20
C PRO A 159 6.81 -15.08 -3.41
N PHE A 160 6.32 -14.13 -4.21
CA PHE A 160 5.48 -14.40 -5.37
C PHE A 160 6.06 -13.86 -6.67
N ILE A 161 6.32 -12.55 -6.74
CA ILE A 161 7.07 -11.91 -7.85
C ILE A 161 8.38 -11.40 -7.27
N THR A 162 9.52 -11.87 -7.80
CA THR A 162 10.86 -11.58 -7.27
C THR A 162 11.75 -10.88 -8.29
N GLY A 163 12.95 -10.47 -7.87
CA GLY A 163 13.92 -9.81 -8.75
C GLY A 163 13.61 -8.32 -9.01
N LEU A 164 12.72 -7.72 -8.22
CA LEU A 164 12.36 -6.31 -8.29
C LEU A 164 13.38 -5.46 -7.51
N THR A 165 13.41 -4.16 -7.79
CA THR A 165 14.32 -3.19 -7.16
C THR A 165 13.60 -2.32 -6.13
N ALA A 166 12.40 -1.82 -6.42
CA ALA A 166 11.67 -0.89 -5.55
C ALA A 166 10.14 -0.99 -5.74
N ALA A 167 9.57 -2.17 -5.50
CA ALA A 167 8.14 -2.43 -5.73
C ALA A 167 7.27 -1.64 -4.76
N ILE A 168 6.41 -0.75 -5.28
CA ILE A 168 5.54 0.12 -4.48
C ILE A 168 4.07 -0.28 -4.61
N ASP A 169 3.64 -0.74 -5.78
CA ASP A 169 2.27 -1.22 -5.98
C ASP A 169 2.18 -2.42 -6.92
N VAL A 170 1.10 -3.20 -6.84
CA VAL A 170 0.85 -4.40 -7.65
C VAL A 170 -0.64 -4.51 -7.97
N LEU A 171 -0.98 -4.87 -9.21
CA LEU A 171 -2.34 -5.22 -9.60
C LEU A 171 -2.34 -6.55 -10.31
N SER A 172 -3.31 -7.41 -9.99
CA SER A 172 -3.63 -8.57 -10.82
C SER A 172 -4.57 -8.15 -11.94
N LEU A 173 -4.28 -8.60 -13.16
CA LEU A 173 -5.11 -8.41 -14.32
C LEU A 173 -5.87 -9.71 -14.59
N SER A 174 -7.18 -9.65 -14.42
CA SER A 174 -8.07 -10.68 -14.95
C SER A 174 -8.10 -10.55 -16.47
N ALA A 175 -7.37 -11.40 -17.16
CA ALA A 175 -7.50 -11.47 -18.61
C ALA A 175 -8.92 -11.93 -18.94
N ARG A 176 -9.71 -11.10 -19.65
CA ARG A 176 -11.04 -11.48 -20.13
C ARG A 176 -10.89 -12.78 -20.95
N GLY A 177 -11.22 -13.92 -20.36
CA GLY A 177 -11.17 -15.23 -21.01
C GLY A 177 -9.81 -15.98 -20.99
N ASN A 178 -8.80 -15.57 -20.22
CA ASN A 178 -7.57 -16.36 -20.03
C ASN A 178 -7.55 -17.00 -18.63
N THR A 179 -7.04 -18.23 -18.53
CA THR A 179 -6.98 -18.98 -17.27
C THR A 179 -5.79 -18.58 -16.39
N THR A 180 -4.81 -17.83 -16.92
CA THR A 180 -3.64 -17.37 -16.17
C THR A 180 -3.69 -15.86 -15.94
N PRO A 181 -3.66 -15.39 -14.67
CA PRO A 181 -3.63 -13.97 -14.37
C PRO A 181 -2.30 -13.35 -14.80
N GLN A 182 -2.36 -12.12 -15.29
CA GLN A 182 -1.19 -11.28 -15.53
C GLN A 182 -1.05 -10.27 -14.39
N PHE A 183 0.09 -9.62 -14.27
CA PHE A 183 0.33 -8.67 -13.19
C PHE A 183 0.96 -7.39 -13.71
N LEU A 184 0.57 -6.28 -13.11
CA LEU A 184 1.30 -5.02 -13.18
C LEU A 184 2.04 -4.85 -11.87
N VAL A 185 3.30 -4.42 -11.94
CA VAL A 185 4.08 -4.00 -10.79
C VAL A 185 4.60 -2.61 -11.05
N LEU A 186 4.34 -1.72 -10.10
CA LEU A 186 4.84 -0.35 -10.10
C LEU A 186 6.12 -0.31 -9.27
N GLU A 187 7.19 0.25 -9.82
CA GLU A 187 8.42 0.51 -9.09
C GLU A 187 8.58 2.00 -8.82
N PHE A 188 8.89 2.34 -7.56
CA PHE A 188 9.07 3.72 -7.09
C PHE A 188 10.27 4.41 -7.77
N GLY A 189 11.32 3.66 -8.10
CA GLY A 189 12.54 4.16 -8.71
C GLY A 189 13.57 3.07 -8.94
N GLY A 190 14.67 3.42 -9.62
CA GLY A 190 15.82 2.54 -9.76
C GLY A 190 16.63 2.39 -8.47
N ALA A 191 17.69 1.58 -8.54
CA ALA A 191 18.57 1.32 -7.40
C ALA A 191 19.13 2.62 -6.81
N GLY A 192 18.95 2.82 -5.50
CA GLY A 192 19.34 4.07 -4.83
C GLY A 192 18.74 5.34 -5.44
N LEU A 193 17.58 5.24 -6.13
CA LEU A 193 16.95 6.33 -6.90
C LEU A 193 17.80 6.86 -8.07
N SER A 194 18.69 6.04 -8.62
CA SER A 194 19.52 6.42 -9.76
C SER A 194 18.78 6.52 -11.10
N GLN A 195 17.57 5.97 -11.18
CA GLN A 195 16.70 6.01 -12.36
C GLN A 195 15.26 6.34 -11.94
N PRO A 196 14.42 6.87 -12.85
CA PRO A 196 12.99 7.01 -12.63
C PRO A 196 12.30 5.70 -12.22
N GLY A 197 11.10 5.83 -11.67
CA GLY A 197 10.19 4.71 -11.46
C GLY A 197 9.65 4.17 -12.79
N GLN A 198 9.11 2.96 -12.72
CA GLN A 198 8.63 2.27 -13.92
C GLN A 198 7.40 1.42 -13.66
N LEU A 199 6.61 1.19 -14.71
CA LEU A 199 5.52 0.24 -14.73
C LEU A 199 5.95 -1.01 -15.49
N LEU A 200 5.89 -2.15 -14.83
CA LEU A 200 6.24 -3.47 -15.37
C LEU A 200 4.98 -4.30 -15.58
N ARG A 201 4.97 -5.13 -16.63
CA ARG A 201 3.94 -6.14 -16.88
C ARG A 201 4.56 -7.54 -16.88
N PHE A 202 3.97 -8.42 -16.08
CA PHE A 202 4.34 -9.82 -15.94
C PHE A 202 3.25 -10.70 -16.55
N SER A 203 3.60 -11.59 -17.48
CA SER A 203 2.65 -12.57 -18.04
C SER A 203 2.34 -13.72 -17.06
N SER A 204 3.21 -13.93 -16.08
CA SER A 204 3.05 -14.79 -14.91
C SER A 204 4.04 -14.34 -13.83
N PRO A 205 3.92 -14.79 -12.57
CA PRO A 205 4.78 -14.30 -11.49
C PRO A 205 6.27 -14.59 -11.67
N MET A 206 6.61 -15.60 -12.48
CA MET A 206 7.98 -16.02 -12.78
C MET A 206 8.51 -15.51 -14.12
N ALA A 207 7.67 -14.81 -14.90
CA ALA A 207 8.07 -14.33 -16.22
C ALA A 207 9.03 -13.13 -16.11
N THR A 208 9.91 -12.96 -17.11
CA THR A 208 10.61 -11.70 -17.29
C THR A 208 9.59 -10.61 -17.67
N PRO A 209 9.58 -9.45 -16.98
CA PRO A 209 8.61 -8.41 -17.27
C PRO A 209 8.90 -7.69 -18.58
N SER A 210 7.85 -7.20 -19.23
CA SER A 210 7.96 -6.11 -20.19
C SER A 210 7.79 -4.76 -19.49
N ILE A 211 8.52 -3.74 -19.93
CA ILE A 211 8.37 -2.38 -19.42
C ILE A 211 7.25 -1.69 -20.20
N ILE A 212 6.24 -1.21 -19.49
CA ILE A 212 5.12 -0.45 -20.05
C ILE A 212 5.42 1.05 -20.04
N SER A 213 6.04 1.54 -18.96
CA SER A 213 6.49 2.94 -18.82
C SER A 213 7.80 3.01 -18.04
N PRO A 214 8.89 3.59 -18.57
CA PRO A 214 10.20 3.62 -17.90
C PRO A 214 10.52 4.94 -17.17
N CYS A 215 9.61 5.92 -17.16
CA CYS A 215 9.93 7.31 -16.85
C CYS A 215 8.97 7.97 -15.84
N LEU A 216 8.43 7.18 -14.90
CA LEU A 216 7.54 7.70 -13.86
C LEU A 216 8.37 8.37 -12.76
N ILE A 217 7.92 9.52 -12.27
CA ILE A 217 8.63 10.29 -11.25
C ILE A 217 8.05 9.94 -9.87
N THR A 218 8.74 9.05 -9.15
CA THR A 218 8.35 8.56 -7.81
C THR A 218 6.86 8.20 -7.71
N PRO A 219 6.39 7.24 -8.52
CA PRO A 219 4.99 6.83 -8.49
C PRO A 219 4.67 6.10 -7.18
N THR A 220 3.46 6.24 -6.65
CA THR A 220 3.08 5.71 -5.33
C THR A 220 1.97 4.67 -5.34
N SER A 221 1.03 4.76 -6.27
CA SER A 221 -0.06 3.80 -6.39
C SER A 221 -0.63 3.79 -7.81
N MET A 222 -1.32 2.71 -8.16
CA MET A 222 -2.06 2.59 -9.40
C MET A 222 -3.44 1.98 -9.21
N ALA A 223 -4.39 2.39 -10.05
CA ALA A 223 -5.74 1.86 -10.08
C ALA A 223 -6.19 1.62 -11.53
N LEU A 224 -6.81 0.46 -11.79
CA LEU A 224 -7.32 0.09 -13.10
C LEU A 224 -8.83 0.28 -13.18
N ASP A 225 -9.29 1.04 -14.16
CA ASP A 225 -10.69 0.99 -14.59
C ASP A 225 -10.89 -0.22 -15.51
N GLU A 226 -11.34 -1.33 -14.95
CA GLU A 226 -11.54 -2.58 -15.69
C GLU A 226 -12.55 -2.45 -16.85
N ARG A 227 -13.44 -1.44 -16.82
CA ARG A 227 -14.49 -1.27 -17.84
C ARG A 227 -13.88 -0.90 -19.18
N ASN A 228 -12.92 0.04 -19.17
CA ASN A 228 -12.29 0.61 -20.36
C ASN A 228 -10.78 0.34 -20.45
N GLY A 229 -10.17 -0.31 -19.45
CA GLY A 229 -8.74 -0.63 -19.43
C GLY A 229 -7.82 0.56 -19.15
N ALA A 230 -8.36 1.68 -18.65
CA ALA A 230 -7.55 2.84 -18.29
C ALA A 230 -6.87 2.62 -16.93
N LEU A 231 -5.55 2.73 -16.91
CA LEU A 231 -4.76 2.69 -15.68
C LEU A 231 -4.45 4.12 -15.24
N PHE A 232 -4.67 4.41 -13.96
CA PHE A 232 -4.33 5.68 -13.33
C PHE A 232 -3.18 5.46 -12.35
N ILE A 233 -2.19 6.34 -12.35
CA ILE A 233 -1.00 6.28 -11.49
C ILE A 233 -0.82 7.63 -10.80
N THR A 234 -0.55 7.63 -9.50
CA THR A 234 -0.21 8.84 -8.74
C THR A 234 1.31 8.99 -8.60
N GLU A 235 1.82 10.22 -8.71
CA GLU A 235 3.22 10.56 -8.50
C GLU A 235 3.38 11.51 -7.31
N ILE A 236 4.19 11.14 -6.31
CA ILE A 236 4.41 12.01 -5.14
C ILE A 236 5.37 13.16 -5.44
N GLY A 237 6.38 12.93 -6.29
CA GLY A 237 7.39 13.95 -6.60
C GLY A 237 6.85 15.11 -7.42
N THR A 238 5.84 14.87 -8.25
CA THR A 238 5.25 15.85 -9.15
C THR A 238 3.85 16.28 -8.73
N GLY A 239 3.12 15.45 -7.97
CA GLY A 239 1.70 15.63 -7.68
C GLY A 239 0.78 15.25 -8.86
N ASN A 240 1.31 14.59 -9.89
CA ASN A 240 0.55 14.24 -11.08
C ASN A 240 -0.36 13.02 -10.88
N LEU A 241 -1.47 13.01 -11.64
CA LEU A 241 -2.26 11.83 -11.93
C LEU A 241 -2.05 11.46 -13.41
N ILE A 242 -1.30 10.37 -13.64
CA ILE A 242 -1.00 9.87 -14.98
C ILE A 242 -2.09 8.89 -15.40
N ARG A 243 -2.57 9.02 -16.64
CA ARG A 243 -3.51 8.05 -17.26
C ARG A 243 -2.80 7.32 -18.40
N LEU A 244 -2.80 5.99 -18.34
CA LEU A 244 -2.32 5.10 -19.40
C LEU A 244 -3.47 4.25 -19.94
N GLN A 245 -3.35 3.82 -21.19
CA GLN A 245 -4.25 2.84 -21.79
C GLN A 245 -3.48 1.53 -21.95
N LEU A 246 -3.99 0.45 -21.35
CA LEU A 246 -3.39 -0.89 -21.44
C LEU A 246 -3.89 -1.69 -22.65
#